data_AF-Q1JYF0-F1
#
_entry.id   AF-Q1JYF0-F1
#
_cell.length_a   1.000
_cell.length_b   1.000
_cell.length_c   1.000
_cell.angle_alpha   90.00
_cell.angle_beta   90.00
_cell.angle_gamma   90.00
#
_symmetry.space_group_name_H-M   'P 1'
#
loop_
_entity.id
_entity.type
_entity.pdbx_description
1 polymer ?
#
loop_
_entity_poly.entity_id
_entity_poly.type
_entity_poly.pdbx_seq_one_letter_code
_entity_poly.pdbx_strand_id
1 'polypeptide(L)' 'MALVKTWYDIDAAAEKFGIKEATLKFWASEGLVRSEREEGDIVRVHIDDVRLQVADMIKEAESKS' A
#
# COMPACT_ATOMS: atom_id res chain seq x y z
N MET A 1 -7.33 12.93 -20.07
CA MET A 1 -6.69 11.76 -19.43
C MET A 1 -7.19 11.70 -18.01
N ALA A 2 -7.81 10.57 -17.60
CA ALA A 2 -8.48 10.48 -16.31
C ALA A 2 -7.48 10.64 -15.17
N LEU A 3 -7.74 11.62 -14.29
CA LEU A 3 -7.11 11.77 -12.98
C LEU A 3 -7.50 10.55 -12.14
N VAL A 4 -6.84 9.41 -12.36
CA VAL A 4 -7.00 8.26 -11.47
C VAL A 4 -6.52 8.75 -10.11
N LYS A 5 -7.44 8.88 -9.14
CA LYS A 5 -7.09 9.18 -7.75
C LYS A 5 -5.98 8.22 -7.34
N THR A 6 -4.76 8.69 -7.19
CA THR A 6 -3.60 7.86 -6.82
C THR A 6 -3.61 7.48 -5.34
N TRP A 7 -4.47 8.15 -4.57
CA TRP A 7 -4.66 7.95 -3.14
C TRP A 7 -5.96 7.18 -2.89
N TYR A 8 -5.85 6.10 -2.13
CA TYR A 8 -6.96 5.26 -1.72
C TYR A 8 -6.91 5.06 -0.21
N ASP A 9 -8.07 4.84 0.39
CA ASP A 9 -8.15 4.44 1.79
C ASP A 9 -7.47 3.08 2.00
N ILE A 10 -6.96 2.84 3.21
CA ILE A 10 -6.25 1.59 3.55
C ILE A 10 -7.09 0.35 3.23
N ASP A 11 -8.38 0.39 3.58
CA ASP A 11 -9.33 -0.70 3.35
C ASP A 11 -9.50 -0.98 1.84
N ALA A 12 -9.81 0.06 1.05
CA ALA A 12 -9.96 -0.06 -0.40
C ALA A 12 -8.67 -0.53 -1.09
N ALA A 13 -7.49 -0.12 -0.60
CA ALA A 13 -6.22 -0.61 -1.11
C ALA A 13 -5.97 -2.08 -0.72
N ALA A 14 -6.30 -2.47 0.51
CA ALA A 14 -6.16 -3.84 1.00
C ALA A 14 -6.99 -4.81 0.14
N GLU A 15 -8.26 -4.48 -0.10
CA GLU A 15 -9.14 -5.27 -0.97
C GLU A 15 -8.63 -5.32 -2.41
N LYS A 16 -8.20 -4.17 -2.95
CA LYS A 16 -7.73 -4.05 -4.34
C LYS A 16 -6.49 -4.89 -4.63
N PHE A 17 -5.56 -4.97 -3.68
CA PHE A 17 -4.33 -5.74 -3.82
C PHE A 17 -4.40 -7.14 -3.21
N GLY A 18 -5.50 -7.48 -2.52
CA GLY A 18 -5.65 -8.75 -1.83
C GLY A 18 -4.65 -8.95 -0.69
N ILE A 19 -4.25 -7.87 -0.02
CA ILE A 19 -3.30 -7.88 1.10
C ILE A 19 -3.99 -7.43 2.39
N LYS A 20 -3.36 -7.69 3.54
CA LYS A 20 -3.90 -7.26 4.83
C LYS A 20 -3.69 -5.76 5.04
N GLU A 21 -4.68 -5.08 5.61
CA GLU A 21 -4.55 -3.67 6.03
C GLU A 21 -3.35 -3.44 6.96
N ALA A 22 -3.06 -4.41 7.84
CA ALA A 22 -1.90 -4.35 8.72
C ALA A 22 -0.58 -4.22 7.94
N THR A 23 -0.47 -4.87 6.78
CA THR A 23 0.70 -4.78 5.89
C THR A 23 0.80 -3.37 5.30
N LEU A 24 -0.31 -2.80 4.85
CA LEU A 24 -0.34 -1.42 4.35
C LEU A 24 0.03 -0.40 5.43
N LYS A 25 -0.54 -0.54 6.63
CA LYS A 25 -0.22 0.32 7.78
C LYS A 25 1.25 0.19 8.18
N PHE A 26 1.80 -1.02 8.11
CA PHE A 26 3.22 -1.27 8.34
C PHE A 26 4.09 -0.55 7.29
N TRP A 27 3.84 -0.75 6.00
CA TRP A 27 4.57 -0.06 4.94
C TRP A 27 4.49 1.46 5.03
N ALA A 28 3.32 1.98 5.38
CA ALA A 28 3.09 3.40 5.60
C ALA A 28 3.80 3.94 6.86
N SER A 29 3.96 3.12 7.90
CA SER A 29 4.68 3.47 9.13
C SER A 29 6.19 3.45 8.92
N GLU A 30 6.69 2.45 8.19
CA GLU A 30 8.11 2.29 7.84
C GLU A 30 8.58 3.27 6.75
N GLY A 31 7.66 3.99 6.10
CA GLY A 31 7.97 4.92 5.01
C GLY A 31 8.26 4.22 3.66
N LEU A 32 7.85 2.97 3.50
CA LEU A 32 7.96 2.19 2.26
C LEU A 32 6.95 2.62 1.20
N VAL A 33 5.81 3.15 1.63
CA VAL A 33 4.78 3.74 0.76
C VAL A 33 4.38 5.10 1.27
N ARG A 34 4.03 6.02 0.36
CA ARG A 34 3.46 7.31 0.76
C ARG A 34 2.08 7.09 1.37
N SER A 35 1.87 7.70 2.53
CA SER A 35 0.63 7.63 3.27
C SER A 35 0.21 9.01 3.77
N GLU A 36 -1.10 9.22 3.84
CA GLU A 36 -1.71 10.40 4.44
C GLU A 36 -2.19 10.00 5.84
N ARG A 37 -1.81 10.82 6.82
CA ARG A 37 -2.21 10.63 8.22
C ARG A 37 -3.13 11.78 8.62
N GLU A 38 -4.33 11.44 9.09
CA GLU A 38 -5.25 12.39 9.71
C GLU A 38 -5.35 12.05 11.19
N GLU A 39 -5.21 13.05 12.06
CA GLU A 39 -5.28 12.90 13.53
C GLU A 39 -4.32 11.86 14.15
N GLY A 40 -3.28 11.45 13.41
CA GLY A 40 -2.30 10.45 13.84
C GLY A 40 -2.54 9.06 13.26
N ASP A 41 -3.68 8.83 12.61
CA ASP A 41 -4.03 7.57 11.96
C ASP A 41 -3.79 7.62 10.45
N ILE A 42 -3.24 6.53 9.91
CA ILE A 42 -3.04 6.38 8.47
C ILE A 42 -4.40 6.15 7.81
N VAL A 43 -4.87 7.15 7.06
CA VAL A 43 -6.16 7.11 6.37
C VAL A 43 -6.03 6.66 4.92
N ARG A 44 -4.99 7.13 4.21
CA ARG A 44 -4.81 6.84 2.78
C ARG A 44 -3.39 6.44 2.44
N VAL A 45 -3.26 5.71 1.34
CA VAL A 45 -1.98 5.24 0.77
C VAL A 45 -1.92 5.47 -0.72
N HIS A 46 -0.70 5.66 -1.22
CA HIS A 46 -0.42 5.84 -2.64
C HIS A 46 -0.36 4.49 -3.37
N ILE A 47 -1.27 4.26 -4.30
CA ILE A 47 -1.48 2.96 -4.97
C ILE A 47 -0.27 2.52 -5.79
N ASP A 48 0.46 3.44 -6.43
CA ASP A 48 1.63 3.07 -7.24
C ASP A 48 2.76 2.51 -6.36
N ASP A 49 2.94 3.07 -5.16
CA ASP A 49 3.97 2.61 -4.22
C ASP A 49 3.57 1.25 -3.63
N VAL A 50 2.29 1.11 -3.26
CA VAL A 50 1.73 -0.16 -2.80
C VAL A 50 1.92 -1.26 -3.85
N ARG A 51 1.63 -0.96 -5.13
CA ARG A 51 1.84 -1.90 -6.23
C ARG A 51 3.30 -2.33 -6.35
N LEU A 52 4.22 -1.38 -6.19
CA LEU A 52 5.66 -1.66 -6.22
C LEU A 52 6.07 -2.59 -5.06
N GLN A 53 5.62 -2.30 -3.83
CA GLN A 53 5.90 -3.13 -2.66
C GLN A 53 5.29 -4.53 -2.76
N VAL A 54 4.07 -4.65 -3.27
CA VAL A 54 3.44 -5.96 -3.53
C VAL A 54 4.24 -6.76 -4.54
N ALA A 55 4.68 -6.13 -5.64
CA ALA A 55 5.48 -6.80 -6.66
C ALA A 55 6.84 -7.26 -6.11
N ASP A 56 7.46 -6.45 -5.25
CA ASP A 56 8.71 -6.81 -4.58
C ASP A 56 8.51 -7.99 -3.62
N MET A 57 7.46 -7.94 -2.79
CA MET A 57 7.07 -9.02 -1.87
C MET A 57 6.86 -10.36 -2.59
N ILE A 58 6.21 -10.34 -3.76
CA ILE A 58 6.00 -11.55 -4.57
C ILE A 58 7.35 -12.07 -5.11
N LYS A 59 8.21 -11.20 -5.64
CA LYS A 59 9.53 -11.59 -6.14
C LYS A 59 10.43 -12.18 -5.05
N GLU A 60 10.40 -11.60 -3.85
CA GLU A 60 11.13 -12.14 -2.70
C GLU A 60 10.60 -13.50 -2.26
N ALA A 61 9.28 -13.71 -2.33
CA ALA A 61 8.66 -15.00 -2.03
C ALA A 61 9.05 -16.09 -3.05
N GLU A 62 9.11 -15.75 -4.33
CA GLU A 62 9.52 -16.68 -5.40
C GLU A 62 11.02 -17.01 -5.35
N SER A 63 11.87 -16.05 -4.98
CA SER A 63 13.33 -16.26 -4.92
C SER A 63 13.79 -17.16 -3.77
N LYS A 64 12.90 -17.48 -2.82
CA LYS A 64 13.19 -18.38 -1.68
C LYS A 64 12.59 -19.78 -1.82
N SER A 65 12.01 -20.12 -2.98
CA SER A 65 11.45 -21.45 -3.28
C SER A 65 12.42 -22.35 -4.04
#